data_AF-A0A958V1C1-F1
#
_entry.id   AF-A0A958V1C1-F1
#
_cell.length_a   1.000
_cell.length_b   1.000
_cell.length_c   1.000
_cell.angle_alpha   90.00
_cell.angle_beta   90.00
_cell.angle_gamma   90.00
#
_symmetry.space_group_name_H-M   'P 1'
#
loop_
_entity.id
_entity.type
_entity.pdbx_description
1 polymer ?
#
loop_
_entity_poly.entity_id
_entity_poly.type
_entity_poly.pdbx_seq_one_letter_code
_entity_poly.pdbx_strand_id
1 'polypeptide(L)'
;MEFLSDIEIAQRTKLQHIKEIAAKLNINEEDLEYYGKYKAKLPLHLIDDKKIAENNLILVTAITPTPAGEGKTTVSIGLTEGLNHIGKQAMVVLREPSLGPVFGIKGGAAGGGYSQVVPMEDINLHF
;
A
#
# COMPACT_ATOMS: atom_id res chain seq x y z
N MET A 1 10.83 -18.32 -18.46
CA MET A 1 11.11 -17.17 -17.59
C MET A 1 10.91 -17.63 -16.17
N GLU A 2 11.88 -17.41 -15.31
CA GLU A 2 11.78 -17.71 -13.88
C GLU A 2 11.21 -16.46 -13.21
N PHE A 3 10.00 -16.57 -12.64
CA PHE A 3 9.36 -15.50 -11.91
C PHE A 3 9.59 -15.71 -10.43
N LEU A 4 10.07 -14.69 -9.73
CA LEU A 4 10.15 -14.70 -8.27
C LEU A 4 8.73 -14.72 -7.71
N SER A 5 8.55 -15.42 -6.58
CA SER A 5 7.33 -15.35 -5.80
C SER A 5 7.15 -13.96 -5.16
N ASP A 6 5.90 -13.63 -4.81
CA ASP A 6 5.58 -12.32 -4.21
C ASP A 6 6.39 -12.04 -2.94
N ILE A 7 6.57 -13.06 -2.09
CA ILE A 7 7.33 -12.94 -0.85
C ILE A 7 8.83 -12.74 -1.12
N GLU A 8 9.40 -13.39 -2.13
CA GLU A 8 10.80 -13.20 -2.50
C GLU A 8 11.05 -11.78 -3.02
N ILE A 9 10.10 -11.22 -3.77
CA ILE A 9 10.16 -9.83 -4.21
C ILE A 9 10.15 -8.92 -2.97
N ALA A 10 9.18 -9.09 -2.07
CA ALA A 10 9.04 -8.29 -0.86
C ALA A 10 10.30 -8.33 0.03
N GLN A 11 10.88 -9.51 0.26
CA GLN A 11 12.07 -9.68 1.10
C GLN A 11 13.33 -9.10 0.47
N ARG A 12 13.42 -9.04 -0.87
CA ARG A 12 14.54 -8.42 -1.59
C ARG A 12 14.39 -6.90 -1.70
N THR A 13 13.20 -6.34 -1.48
CA THR A 13 12.97 -4.90 -1.57
C THR A 13 13.70 -4.15 -0.44
N LYS A 14 14.54 -3.18 -0.82
CA LYS A 14 15.15 -2.26 0.15
C LYS A 14 14.11 -1.21 0.57
N LEU A 15 13.57 -1.37 1.77
CA LEU A 15 12.60 -0.42 2.33
C LEU A 15 13.25 0.92 2.69
N GLN A 16 12.56 2.01 2.35
CA GLN A 16 12.86 3.35 2.83
C GLN A 16 12.26 3.54 4.22
N HIS A 17 12.89 4.35 5.07
CA HIS A 17 12.31 4.66 6.38
C HIS A 17 10.98 5.40 6.19
N ILE A 18 9.95 5.10 6.99
CA ILE A 18 8.61 5.67 6.78
C ILE A 18 8.57 7.20 6.86
N LYS A 19 9.51 7.80 7.60
CA LYS A 19 9.70 9.25 7.65
C LYS A 19 10.06 9.88 6.30
N GLU A 20 10.82 9.17 5.47
CA GLU A 20 11.15 9.63 4.11
C GLU A 20 9.91 9.61 3.21
N ILE A 21 8.99 8.67 3.46
CA ILE A 21 7.70 8.61 2.77
C ILE A 21 6.80 9.75 3.24
N ALA A 22 6.71 9.99 4.55
CA ALA A 22 5.95 11.10 5.13
C ALA A 22 6.44 12.47 4.63
N ALA A 23 7.74 12.67 4.52
CA ALA A 23 8.33 13.91 3.99
C ALA A 23 7.89 14.21 2.54
N LYS A 24 7.73 13.17 1.69
CA LYS A 24 7.20 13.35 0.32
C LYS A 24 5.75 13.86 0.30
N LEU A 25 5.03 13.70 1.40
CA LEU A 25 3.65 14.16 1.59
C LEU A 25 3.57 15.48 2.38
N ASN A 26 4.71 16.08 2.70
CA ASN A 26 4.81 17.27 3.56
C ASN A 26 4.21 17.06 4.96
N ILE A 27 4.35 15.85 5.52
CA ILE A 27 3.98 15.53 6.89
C ILE A 27 5.22 15.70 7.77
N ASN A 28 5.09 16.43 8.88
CA ASN A 28 6.20 16.64 9.81
C ASN A 28 6.56 15.35 10.55
N GLU A 29 7.84 15.18 10.85
CA GLU A 29 8.33 14.00 11.60
C GLU A 29 7.69 13.90 12.99
N GLU A 30 7.39 15.04 13.62
CA GLU A 30 6.76 15.14 14.94
C GLU A 30 5.31 14.63 14.96
N ASP A 31 4.64 14.60 13.81
CA ASP A 31 3.28 14.07 13.67
C ASP A 31 3.27 12.54 13.50
N LEU A 32 4.43 11.88 13.40
CA LEU A 32 4.52 10.45 13.15
C LEU A 32 4.56 9.66 14.47
N GLU A 33 3.53 8.85 14.70
CA GLU A 33 3.56 7.84 15.75
C GLU A 33 4.13 6.54 15.18
N TYR A 34 5.41 6.25 15.43
CA TYR A 34 6.11 5.13 14.81
C TYR A 34 5.74 3.75 15.36
N TYR A 35 5.60 2.79 14.44
CA TYR A 35 5.48 1.35 14.72
C TYR A 35 6.65 0.63 14.06
N GLY A 36 7.84 0.83 14.64
CA GLY A 36 9.11 0.47 14.03
C GLY A 36 9.55 1.46 12.95
N LYS A 37 10.42 1.02 12.03
CA LYS A 37 11.06 1.91 11.03
C LYS A 37 10.21 2.17 9.79
N TYR A 38 9.25 1.29 9.51
CA TYR A 38 8.57 1.20 8.21
C TYR A 38 7.05 1.40 8.29
N LYS A 39 6.53 1.72 9.49
CA LYS A 39 5.11 1.95 9.73
C LYS A 39 4.95 3.12 10.70
N ALA A 40 3.90 3.91 10.51
CA ALA A 40 3.52 4.98 11.42
C ALA A 40 2.01 5.21 11.35
N LYS A 41 1.42 5.68 12.44
CA LYS A 41 0.08 6.26 12.44
C LYS A 41 0.16 7.77 12.22
N LEU A 42 -0.88 8.31 11.60
CA LEU A 42 -1.04 9.73 11.32
C LEU A 42 -2.20 10.29 12.16
N PRO A 43 -2.03 11.46 12.78
CA PRO A 43 -3.09 12.08 13.57
C PRO A 43 -4.17 12.67 12.65
N LEU A 44 -5.42 12.63 13.13
CA LEU A 44 -6.58 13.07 12.34
C LEU A 44 -6.59 14.58 12.05
N HIS A 45 -5.84 15.39 12.80
CA HIS A 45 -5.77 16.84 12.58
C HIS A 45 -5.12 17.22 11.23
N LEU A 46 -4.44 16.27 10.57
CA LEU A 46 -3.89 16.45 9.22
C LEU A 46 -4.97 16.48 8.12
N ILE A 47 -6.20 16.09 8.43
CA ILE A 47 -7.33 16.12 7.49
C ILE A 47 -7.72 17.58 7.22
N ASP A 48 -7.70 17.96 5.94
CA ASP A 48 -8.02 19.31 5.47
C ASP A 48 -9.02 19.24 4.31
N ASP A 49 -10.27 19.59 4.59
CA ASP A 49 -11.37 19.53 3.61
C ASP A 49 -11.14 20.42 2.38
N LYS A 50 -10.41 21.54 2.53
CA LYS A 50 -10.11 22.42 1.40
C LYS A 50 -9.15 21.74 0.43
N LYS A 51 -8.09 21.12 0.97
CA LYS A 51 -7.17 20.31 0.16
C LYS A 51 -7.89 19.11 -0.47
N ILE A 52 -8.79 18.44 0.25
CA ILE A 52 -9.55 17.31 -0.28
C ILE A 52 -10.35 17.75 -1.52
N ALA A 53 -10.99 18.92 -1.49
CA ALA A 53 -11.76 19.45 -2.61
C ALA A 53 -10.92 19.78 -3.86
N GLU A 54 -9.61 20.00 -3.70
CA GLU A 54 -8.67 20.27 -4.79
C GLU A 54 -8.06 18.98 -5.38
N ASN A 55 -8.31 17.83 -4.77
CA ASN A 55 -7.74 16.54 -5.18
C ASN A 55 -8.74 15.65 -5.94
N ASN A 56 -8.20 14.67 -6.68
CA ASN A 56 -8.99 13.71 -7.43
C ASN A 56 -9.11 12.39 -6.68
N LEU A 57 -10.31 11.81 -6.67
CA LEU A 57 -10.56 10.46 -6.14
C LEU A 57 -10.74 9.47 -7.31
N ILE A 58 -9.86 8.47 -7.38
CA ILE A 58 -9.94 7.40 -8.37
C ILE A 58 -10.37 6.11 -7.68
N LEU A 59 -11.56 5.63 -8.01
CA LEU A 59 -12.06 4.34 -7.54
C LEU A 59 -11.63 3.22 -8.50
N VAL A 60 -10.90 2.24 -7.98
CA VAL A 60 -10.58 1.01 -8.73
C VAL A 60 -11.58 -0.08 -8.36
N THR A 61 -12.29 -0.59 -9.37
CA THR A 61 -13.25 -1.69 -9.23
C THR A 61 -12.89 -2.86 -10.14
N ALA A 62 -13.60 -3.97 -9.99
CA ALA A 62 -13.47 -5.15 -10.84
C ALA A 62 -14.85 -5.72 -11.15
N ILE A 63 -14.91 -6.61 -12.13
CA ILE A 63 -16.08 -7.45 -12.39
C ILE A 63 -16.34 -8.41 -11.23
N THR A 64 -17.44 -9.15 -11.30
CA THR A 64 -17.74 -10.25 -10.35
C THR A 64 -16.56 -11.22 -10.27
N PRO A 65 -16.05 -11.54 -9.07
CA PRO A 65 -14.89 -12.40 -8.90
C PRO A 65 -15.07 -13.79 -9.52
N THR A 66 -14.00 -14.29 -10.12
CA THR A 66 -13.90 -15.60 -10.75
C THR A 66 -12.70 -16.36 -10.16
N PRO A 67 -12.64 -17.70 -10.30
CA PRO A 67 -11.48 -18.48 -9.84
C PRO A 67 -10.14 -18.08 -10.48
N ALA A 68 -10.16 -17.39 -11.63
CA ALA A 68 -8.94 -16.92 -12.29
C ALA A 68 -8.28 -15.74 -11.55
N GLY A 69 -9.05 -14.98 -10.78
CA GLY A 69 -8.60 -13.78 -10.09
C GLY A 69 -8.48 -12.56 -11.01
N GLU A 70 -8.86 -11.40 -10.50
CA GLU A 70 -8.99 -10.16 -11.29
C GLU A 70 -7.83 -9.19 -11.07
N GLY A 71 -6.95 -9.44 -10.10
CA GLY A 71 -5.78 -8.60 -9.85
C GLY A 71 -6.08 -7.17 -9.38
N LYS A 72 -7.28 -6.91 -8.83
CA LYS A 72 -7.75 -5.56 -8.48
C LYS A 72 -6.74 -4.76 -7.65
N THR A 73 -6.23 -5.35 -6.56
CA THR A 73 -5.28 -4.66 -5.67
C THR A 73 -3.95 -4.38 -6.35
N THR A 74 -3.44 -5.34 -7.14
CA THR A 74 -2.22 -5.18 -7.93
C THR A 74 -2.35 -4.00 -8.90
N VAL A 75 -3.50 -3.88 -9.58
CA VAL A 75 -3.80 -2.75 -10.48
C VAL A 75 -3.91 -1.45 -9.71
N SER A 76 -4.53 -1.42 -8.52
CA SER A 76 -4.59 -0.21 -7.69
C SER A 76 -3.19 0.32 -7.34
N ILE A 77 -2.29 -0.57 -6.91
CA ILE A 77 -0.92 -0.20 -6.55
C ILE A 77 -0.14 0.23 -7.80
N GLY A 78 -0.18 -0.56 -8.87
CA GLY A 78 0.51 -0.25 -10.12
C GLY A 78 0.05 1.04 -10.78
N LEU A 79 -1.24 1.37 -10.70
CA LEU A 79 -1.77 2.66 -11.15
C LEU A 79 -1.16 3.81 -10.35
N THR A 80 -1.10 3.70 -9.02
CA THR A 80 -0.47 4.71 -8.16
C THR A 80 1.02 4.85 -8.46
N GLU A 81 1.75 3.75 -8.65
CA GLU A 81 3.16 3.75 -9.05
C GLU A 81 3.35 4.45 -10.41
N GLY A 82 2.52 4.13 -11.40
CA GLY A 82 2.55 4.75 -12.72
C GLY A 82 2.24 6.25 -12.68
N LEU A 83 1.26 6.68 -11.87
CA LEU A 83 0.95 8.10 -11.66
C LEU A 83 2.16 8.86 -11.07
N ASN A 84 2.81 8.30 -10.06
CA ASN A 84 4.03 8.90 -9.50
C ASN A 84 5.19 8.90 -10.51
N HIS A 85 5.33 7.86 -11.34
CA HIS A 85 6.35 7.80 -12.38
C HIS A 85 6.20 8.92 -13.42
N ILE A 86 4.97 9.32 -13.76
CA ILE A 86 4.70 10.45 -14.67
C ILE A 86 4.62 11.81 -13.96
N GLY A 87 5.06 11.90 -12.69
CA GLY A 87 5.16 13.15 -11.94
C GLY A 87 3.86 13.63 -11.29
N LYS A 88 2.86 12.76 -11.09
CA LYS A 88 1.66 13.07 -10.31
C LYS A 88 1.82 12.56 -8.88
N GLN A 89 1.61 13.42 -7.90
CA GLN A 89 1.55 12.99 -6.50
C GLN A 89 0.29 12.15 -6.30
N ALA A 90 0.46 10.85 -6.09
CA ALA A 90 -0.64 9.92 -5.87
C ALA A 90 -0.35 8.97 -4.70
N MET A 91 -1.41 8.60 -3.97
CA MET A 91 -1.37 7.61 -2.89
C MET A 91 -2.45 6.56 -3.12
N VAL A 92 -2.11 5.29 -2.84
CA VAL A 92 -3.08 4.20 -2.81
C VAL A 92 -3.60 4.06 -1.38
N VAL A 93 -4.92 3.94 -1.22
CA VAL A 93 -5.57 3.66 0.06
C VAL A 93 -6.19 2.27 -0.02
N LEU A 94 -5.73 1.37 0.84
CA LEU A 94 -6.11 -0.05 0.85
C LEU A 94 -6.73 -0.43 2.20
N ARG A 95 -7.38 -1.59 2.23
CA ARG A 95 -7.90 -2.19 3.47
C ARG A 95 -6.82 -3.07 4.09
N GLU A 96 -6.73 -3.03 5.41
CA GLU A 96 -5.99 -4.04 6.17
C GLU A 96 -6.67 -5.41 6.03
N PRO A 97 -5.93 -6.49 5.73
CA PRO A 97 -6.50 -7.81 5.65
C PRO A 97 -6.87 -8.38 7.02
N SER A 98 -7.80 -9.34 7.03
CA SER A 98 -8.03 -10.14 8.23
C SER A 98 -6.86 -11.09 8.48
N LEU A 99 -6.48 -11.23 9.75
CA LEU A 99 -5.47 -12.18 10.22
C LEU A 99 -5.88 -13.66 9.98
N GLY A 100 -7.16 -14.00 10.14
CA GLY A 100 -7.64 -15.39 10.11
C GLY A 100 -7.29 -16.15 8.81
N PRO A 101 -7.57 -15.59 7.61
CA PRO A 101 -7.23 -16.20 6.33
C PRO A 101 -5.75 -16.56 6.13
N VAL A 102 -4.82 -15.86 6.81
CA VAL A 102 -3.37 -16.11 6.72
C VAL A 102 -2.99 -17.48 7.26
N PHE A 103 -3.71 -17.96 8.28
CA PHE A 103 -3.53 -19.31 8.84
C PHE A 103 -4.34 -20.38 8.09
N GLY A 104 -5.04 -20.00 7.02
CA GLY A 104 -5.86 -20.88 6.19
C GLY A 104 -5.36 -20.93 4.75
N ILE A 105 -6.25 -20.56 3.81
CA ILE A 105 -6.04 -20.80 2.37
C ILE A 105 -5.45 -19.59 1.64
N LYS A 106 -5.48 -18.38 2.22
CA LYS A 106 -5.07 -17.15 1.52
C LYS A 106 -3.85 -16.50 2.16
N GLY A 107 -2.72 -16.56 1.47
CA GLY A 107 -1.55 -15.71 1.73
C GLY A 107 -1.56 -14.48 0.81
N GLY A 108 -1.35 -13.29 1.39
CA GLY A 108 -1.02 -12.05 0.66
C GLY A 108 -2.23 -11.23 0.18
N ALA A 109 -2.52 -10.12 0.86
CA ALA A 109 -3.58 -9.18 0.47
C ALA A 109 -3.08 -7.83 -0.05
N ALA A 110 -1.76 -7.62 -0.09
CA ALA A 110 -1.12 -6.33 -0.33
C ALA A 110 -0.60 -6.15 -1.77
N GLY A 111 -1.29 -6.71 -2.77
CA GLY A 111 -0.86 -6.68 -4.18
C GLY A 111 -0.20 -7.97 -4.65
N GLY A 112 0.62 -7.88 -5.70
CA GLY A 112 1.32 -9.03 -6.27
C GLY A 112 2.35 -8.63 -7.33
N GLY A 113 3.32 -9.49 -7.59
CA GLY A 113 4.46 -9.19 -8.45
C GLY A 113 5.27 -8.02 -7.92
N TYR A 114 5.58 -7.05 -8.79
CA TYR A 114 6.34 -5.85 -8.41
C TYR A 114 5.47 -4.70 -7.89
N SER A 115 4.15 -4.85 -7.88
CA SER A 115 3.21 -3.86 -7.36
C SER A 115 2.64 -4.37 -6.03
N GLN A 116 3.35 -4.07 -4.95
CA GLN A 116 3.05 -4.52 -3.59
C GLN A 116 3.14 -3.37 -2.57
N VAL A 117 2.39 -3.49 -1.49
CA VAL A 117 2.60 -2.70 -0.26
C VAL A 117 3.39 -3.54 0.74
N VAL A 118 4.42 -2.93 1.33
CA VAL A 118 5.38 -3.56 2.22
C VAL A 118 5.53 -2.71 3.50
N PRO A 119 5.84 -3.29 4.67
CA PRO A 119 6.22 -4.69 4.91
C PRO A 119 5.04 -5.68 4.91
N MET A 120 5.07 -6.66 4.01
CA MET A 120 3.94 -7.58 3.77
C MET A 120 3.65 -8.50 4.97
N GLU A 121 4.70 -8.95 5.68
CA GLU A 121 4.56 -9.82 6.86
C GLU A 121 3.81 -9.11 7.99
N ASP A 122 4.16 -7.86 8.29
CA ASP A 122 3.48 -7.06 9.32
C ASP A 122 2.01 -6.81 8.95
N ILE A 123 1.75 -6.42 7.69
CA ILE A 123 0.39 -6.11 7.18
C ILE A 123 -0.53 -7.32 7.29
N ASN A 124 -0.02 -8.53 7.07
CA ASN A 124 -0.83 -9.75 7.15
C ASN A 124 -1.03 -10.23 8.60
N LEU A 125 -0.34 -9.64 9.58
CA LEU A 125 -0.37 -10.11 10.98
C LEU A 125 -1.04 -9.12 11.92
N HIS A 126 -0.26 -8.42 12.75
CA HIS A 126 -0.76 -7.54 13.81
C HIS A 126 -0.67 -6.05 13.48
N PHE A 127 -0.09 -5.74 12.31
CA PHE A 127 0.12 -4.42 11.71
C PHE A 127 0.48 -3.25 12.64
#